data_AF-A0A418X7A3-F1
#
_entry.id   AF-A0A418X7A3-F1
#
_cell.length_a   1.000
_cell.length_b   1.000
_cell.length_c   1.000
_cell.angle_alpha   90.00
_cell.angle_beta   90.00
_cell.angle_gamma   90.00
#
_symmetry.space_group_name_H-M   'P 1'
#
loop_
_entity.id
_entity.type
_entity.pdbx_description
1 polymer ?
#
loop_
_entity_poly.entity_id
_entity_poly.type
_entity_poly.pdbx_seq_one_letter_code
_entity_poly.pdbx_strand_id
1 'polypeptide(L)'
;YNLLAADFRIPRIHAHLVKRIPSQAGLGGGSADAAFMIRLLDERFRLNIGNPEMERYAAKLGADCAYFISADPEDGDTACYAEGIGEELMPVSGPGDNLRGYHLVVVKRNDIAVSTKEA
;
A
#
# COMPACT_ATOMS: atom_id res chain seq x y z
N TYR A 1 -4.86 -2.18 12.57
CA TYR A 1 -5.38 -2.96 13.73
C TYR A 1 -6.68 -2.37 14.26
N ASN A 2 -6.66 -1.22 14.97
CA ASN A 2 -7.88 -0.67 15.61
C ASN A 2 -9.07 -0.54 14.64
N LEU A 3 -8.80 -0.12 13.41
CA LEU A 3 -9.81 0.00 12.37
C LEU A 3 -10.54 -1.33 12.10
N LEU A 4 -9.82 -2.44 11.93
CA LEU A 4 -10.42 -3.75 11.72
C LEU A 4 -10.98 -4.35 13.02
N ALA A 5 -10.34 -4.10 14.16
CA ALA A 5 -10.77 -4.62 15.46
C ALA A 5 -12.12 -4.01 15.93
N ALA A 6 -12.56 -2.91 15.32
CA ALA A 6 -13.90 -2.35 15.54
C ALA A 6 -15.00 -3.24 14.94
N ASP A 7 -14.71 -3.91 13.82
CA ASP A 7 -15.70 -4.69 13.06
C ASP A 7 -15.48 -6.22 13.20
N PHE A 8 -14.26 -6.64 13.55
CA PHE A 8 -13.86 -8.04 13.65
C PHE A 8 -13.30 -8.39 15.03
N ARG A 9 -13.53 -9.64 15.45
CA ARG A 9 -12.93 -10.17 16.69
C ARG A 9 -11.47 -10.56 16.45
N ILE A 10 -10.57 -9.61 16.71
CA ILE A 10 -9.14 -9.81 16.61
C ILE A 10 -8.53 -9.82 18.03
N PRO A 11 -7.76 -10.86 18.42
CA PRO A 11 -7.08 -10.86 19.71
C PRO A 11 -5.99 -9.78 19.75
N ARG A 12 -5.55 -9.43 20.95
CA ARG A 12 -4.40 -8.52 21.10
C ARG A 12 -3.19 -9.10 20.39
N ILE A 13 -2.55 -8.28 19.58
CA ILE A 13 -1.32 -8.63 18.86
C ILE A 13 -0.14 -7.78 19.31
N HIS A 14 1.05 -8.30 19.03
CA HIS A 14 2.29 -7.55 19.01
C HIS A 14 2.85 -7.66 17.60
N ALA A 15 3.25 -6.55 16.99
CA ALA A 15 3.78 -6.52 15.63
C ALA A 15 5.09 -5.73 15.62
N HIS A 16 6.05 -6.21 14.83
CA HIS A 16 7.30 -5.52 14.56
C HIS A 16 7.35 -5.14 13.09
N LEU A 17 7.71 -3.90 12.81
CA LEU A 17 7.86 -3.38 11.46
C LEU A 17 9.33 -3.03 11.22
N VAL A 18 9.95 -3.72 10.27
CA VAL A 18 11.32 -3.40 9.83
C VAL A 18 11.22 -2.49 8.60
N LYS A 19 11.43 -1.19 8.80
CA LYS A 19 11.39 -0.20 7.73
C LYS A 19 12.64 -0.28 6.87
N ARG A 20 12.48 -0.71 5.61
CA ARG A 20 13.52 -0.63 4.58
C ARG A 20 13.32 0.56 3.64
N ILE A 21 12.06 0.89 3.34
CA ILE A 21 11.70 2.11 2.62
C ILE A 21 11.90 3.28 3.58
N PRO A 22 12.77 4.26 3.26
CA PRO A 22 12.97 5.42 4.12
C PRO A 22 11.66 6.20 4.28
N SER A 23 11.41 6.68 5.50
CA SER A 23 10.25 7.53 5.77
C SER A 23 10.29 8.79 4.91
N GLN A 24 9.11 9.24 4.46
CA GLN A 24 8.93 10.49 3.70
C GLN A 24 9.82 10.56 2.43
N ALA A 25 10.03 9.42 1.77
CA ALA A 25 10.78 9.33 0.52
C ALA A 25 9.92 9.49 -0.75
N GLY A 26 8.59 9.69 -0.61
CA GLY A 26 7.67 9.73 -1.75
C GLY A 26 7.45 8.36 -2.41
N LEU A 27 7.75 7.26 -1.72
CA LEU A 27 7.68 5.89 -2.25
C LEU A 27 6.50 5.08 -1.71
N GLY A 28 5.51 5.73 -1.09
CA GLY A 28 4.34 5.04 -0.52
C GLY A 28 4.64 4.10 0.65
N GLY A 29 5.84 4.14 1.25
CA GLY A 29 6.27 3.13 2.21
C GLY A 29 5.40 3.00 3.47
N GLY A 30 4.82 4.09 3.97
CA GLY A 30 3.88 4.03 5.10
C GLY A 30 2.52 3.45 4.70
N SER A 31 2.04 3.81 3.51
CA SER A 31 0.81 3.30 2.92
C SER A 31 0.90 1.80 2.65
N ALA A 32 2.04 1.33 2.16
CA ALA A 32 2.36 -0.08 2.01
C ALA A 32 2.32 -0.81 3.37
N ASP A 33 2.97 -0.28 4.42
CA ASP A 33 2.91 -0.91 5.75
C ASP A 33 1.46 -1.08 6.23
N ALA A 34 0.61 -0.07 6.02
CA ALA A 34 -0.78 -0.08 6.45
C ALA A 34 -1.62 -1.12 5.67
N ALA A 35 -1.47 -1.17 4.35
CA ALA A 35 -2.17 -2.11 3.48
C ALA A 35 -1.75 -3.57 3.75
N PHE A 36 -0.45 -3.83 3.84
CA PHE A 36 0.07 -5.16 4.16
C PHE A 36 -0.27 -5.59 5.59
N MET A 37 -0.43 -4.64 6.54
CA MET A 37 -0.98 -4.97 7.85
C MET A 37 -2.45 -5.40 7.78
N ILE A 38 -3.27 -4.80 6.91
CA ILE A 38 -4.66 -5.23 6.68
C ILE A 38 -4.67 -6.66 6.12
N ARG A 39 -3.90 -6.93 5.05
CA ARG A 39 -3.75 -8.27 4.45
C ARG A 39 -3.28 -9.30 5.49
N LEU A 40 -2.22 -8.98 6.24
CA LEU A 40 -1.70 -9.85 7.29
C LEU A 40 -2.76 -10.21 8.34
N LEU A 41 -3.59 -9.25 8.76
CA LEU A 41 -4.65 -9.51 9.73
C LEU A 41 -5.78 -10.35 9.14
N ASP A 42 -6.20 -10.07 7.91
CA ASP A 42 -7.20 -10.87 7.19
C ASP A 42 -6.76 -12.33 7.08
N GLU A 43 -5.53 -12.57 6.60
CA GLU A 43 -4.95 -13.90 6.44
C GLU A 43 -4.73 -14.61 7.79
N ARG A 44 -4.13 -13.92 8.76
CA ARG A 44 -3.75 -14.53 10.05
C ARG A 44 -4.97 -14.94 10.87
N PHE A 45 -6.05 -14.17 10.80
CA PHE A 45 -7.26 -14.41 11.57
C PHE A 45 -8.41 -14.96 10.72
N ARG A 46 -8.19 -15.20 9.43
CA ARG A 46 -9.18 -15.72 8.47
C ARG A 46 -10.46 -14.90 8.50
N LEU A 47 -10.32 -13.58 8.43
CA LEU A 47 -11.45 -12.65 8.51
C LEU A 47 -12.32 -12.71 7.24
N ASN A 48 -11.73 -13.16 6.11
CA ASN A 48 -12.38 -13.30 4.81
C ASN A 48 -13.01 -11.98 4.33
N ILE A 49 -12.28 -10.88 4.52
CA ILE A 49 -12.75 -9.53 4.18
C ILE A 49 -12.89 -9.37 2.65
N GLY A 50 -11.96 -9.94 1.90
CA GLY A 50 -11.88 -9.80 0.44
C GLY A 50 -11.32 -8.45 0.00
N ASN A 51 -10.70 -8.42 -1.19
CA ASN A 51 -9.95 -7.25 -1.68
C ASN A 51 -10.78 -5.95 -1.71
N PRO A 52 -12.03 -5.93 -2.23
CA PRO A 52 -12.79 -4.67 -2.31
C PRO A 52 -13.06 -4.03 -0.95
N GLU A 53 -13.35 -4.82 0.08
CA GLU A 53 -13.56 -4.28 1.43
C GLU A 53 -12.23 -3.91 2.11
N MET A 54 -11.16 -4.69 1.87
CA MET A 54 -9.81 -4.33 2.35
C MET A 54 -9.34 -2.99 1.77
N GLU A 55 -9.58 -2.74 0.49
CA GLU A 55 -9.32 -1.45 -0.17
C GLU A 55 -10.10 -0.31 0.49
N ARG A 56 -11.38 -0.52 0.83
CA ARG A 56 -12.19 0.46 1.57
C ARG A 56 -11.64 0.75 2.96
N TYR A 57 -11.14 -0.26 3.67
CA TYR A 57 -10.46 -0.03 4.95
C TYR A 57 -9.14 0.72 4.75
N ALA A 58 -8.36 0.35 3.74
CA ALA A 58 -7.09 0.99 3.44
C ALA A 58 -7.26 2.47 3.06
N ALA A 59 -8.26 2.81 2.25
CA ALA A 59 -8.57 4.19 1.85
C ALA A 59 -8.85 5.12 3.04
N LYS A 60 -9.39 4.59 4.15
CA LYS A 60 -9.59 5.36 5.41
C LYS A 60 -8.27 5.74 6.09
N LEU A 61 -7.17 5.04 5.81
CA LEU A 61 -5.85 5.30 6.38
C LEU A 61 -5.01 6.23 5.49
N GLY A 62 -5.25 6.22 4.18
CA GLY A 62 -4.61 7.10 3.21
C GLY A 62 -4.96 6.69 1.79
N ALA A 63 -4.99 7.65 0.85
CA ALA A 63 -5.37 7.41 -0.54
C ALA A 63 -4.50 6.31 -1.19
N ASP A 64 -3.18 6.44 -1.06
CA ASP A 64 -2.22 5.47 -1.59
C ASP A 64 -2.31 4.07 -0.95
N CYS A 65 -2.98 3.91 0.21
CA CYS A 65 -3.04 2.61 0.88
C CYS A 65 -3.86 1.59 0.09
N ALA A 66 -4.93 2.04 -0.59
CA ALA A 66 -5.79 1.15 -1.37
C ALA A 66 -5.00 0.44 -2.49
N TYR A 67 -4.09 1.16 -3.14
CA TYR A 67 -3.20 0.62 -4.17
C TYR A 67 -2.42 -0.62 -3.71
N PHE A 68 -1.91 -0.59 -2.48
CA PHE A 68 -1.08 -1.68 -1.97
C PHE A 68 -1.88 -2.91 -1.50
N ILE A 69 -3.22 -2.88 -1.50
CA ILE A 69 -4.03 -4.07 -1.22
C ILE A 69 -3.94 -5.03 -2.40
N SER A 70 -4.15 -4.52 -3.61
CA SER A 70 -4.18 -5.27 -4.86
C SER A 70 -2.82 -5.38 -5.55
N ALA A 71 -1.79 -4.66 -5.08
CA ALA A 71 -0.42 -4.82 -5.57
C ALA A 71 0.26 -6.06 -4.96
N ASP A 72 0.01 -7.24 -5.54
CA ASP A 72 0.80 -8.43 -5.25
C ASP A 72 1.98 -8.57 -6.24
N PRO A 73 3.23 -8.61 -5.77
CA PRO A 73 4.39 -8.83 -6.64
C PRO A 73 4.35 -10.15 -7.41
N GLU A 74 3.60 -11.15 -6.93
CA GLU A 74 3.44 -12.45 -7.61
C GLU A 74 2.43 -12.37 -8.78
N ASP A 75 1.53 -11.38 -8.77
CA ASP A 75 0.49 -11.19 -9.79
C ASP A 75 1.00 -10.51 -11.08
N GLY A 76 2.29 -10.13 -11.13
CA GLY A 76 2.93 -9.55 -12.32
C GLY A 76 2.91 -8.02 -12.33
N ASP A 77 2.48 -7.41 -13.44
CA ASP A 77 2.46 -5.95 -13.58
C ASP A 77 1.36 -5.35 -12.71
N THR A 78 1.76 -4.64 -11.65
CA THR A 78 0.85 -3.96 -10.71
C THR A 78 0.62 -2.50 -11.10
N ALA A 79 0.99 -2.07 -12.31
CA ALA A 79 0.75 -0.72 -12.77
C ALA A 79 -0.75 -0.44 -12.91
N CYS A 80 -1.21 0.62 -12.26
CA CYS A 80 -2.56 1.12 -12.40
C CYS A 80 -2.54 2.61 -12.73
N TYR A 81 -3.60 3.07 -13.35
CA TYR A 81 -3.92 4.47 -13.44
C TYR A 81 -4.80 4.82 -12.23
N ALA A 82 -4.49 5.92 -11.57
CA ALA A 82 -5.19 6.37 -10.37
C ALA A 82 -5.81 7.75 -10.59
N GLU A 83 -7.10 7.90 -10.25
CA GLU A 83 -7.83 9.17 -10.26
C GLU A 83 -8.28 9.58 -8.84
N GLY A 84 -9.03 10.68 -8.74
CA GLY A 84 -9.47 11.23 -7.46
C GLY A 84 -8.29 11.80 -6.66
N ILE A 85 -8.16 11.36 -5.41
CA ILE A 85 -6.99 11.60 -4.58
C ILE A 85 -5.96 10.45 -4.66
N GLY A 86 -6.18 9.48 -5.56
CA GLY A 86 -5.34 8.28 -5.72
C GLY A 86 -6.02 6.99 -5.25
N GLU A 87 -7.30 7.03 -4.91
CA GLU A 87 -8.11 5.92 -4.39
C GLU A 87 -8.90 5.18 -5.48
N GLU A 88 -9.16 5.83 -6.62
CA GLU A 88 -9.88 5.23 -7.74
C GLU A 88 -8.88 4.60 -8.72
N LEU A 89 -8.71 3.29 -8.63
CA LEU A 89 -7.68 2.55 -9.37
C LEU A 89 -8.28 1.83 -10.57
N MET A 90 -7.67 2.02 -11.73
CA MET A 90 -8.00 1.32 -12.96
C MET A 90 -6.76 0.58 -13.48
N PRO A 91 -6.86 -0.72 -13.80
CA PRO A 91 -5.76 -1.44 -14.42
C PRO A 91 -5.30 -0.75 -15.71
N VAL A 92 -3.98 -0.59 -15.88
CA VAL A 92 -3.47 -0.09 -17.16
C VAL A 92 -3.36 -1.25 -18.14
N SER A 93 -4.21 -1.24 -19.16
CA SER A 93 -4.06 -2.10 -20.33
C SER A 93 -3.04 -1.48 -21.29
N GLY A 94 -1.76 -1.81 -21.14
CA GLY A 94 -0.69 -1.35 -22.02
C GLY A 94 0.40 -2.42 -22.16
N PRO A 95 1.30 -2.33 -23.16
CA PRO A 95 2.35 -3.34 -23.28
C PRO A 95 3.16 -3.33 -21.98
N GLY A 96 3.20 -4.46 -21.28
CA GLY A 96 3.99 -4.69 -20.05
C GLY A 96 5.52 -4.57 -20.25
N ASP A 97 5.93 -3.87 -21.31
CA ASP A 97 7.28 -3.65 -21.80
C ASP A 97 7.62 -2.15 -21.92
N ASN A 98 6.73 -1.20 -21.55
CA ASN A 98 6.98 0.24 -21.75
C ASN A 98 8.24 0.77 -21.04
N LEU A 99 8.62 0.17 -19.91
CA LEU A 99 9.85 0.48 -19.17
C LEU A 99 10.92 -0.61 -19.31
N ARG A 100 10.71 -1.61 -20.17
CA ARG A 100 11.66 -2.70 -20.33
C ARG A 100 12.98 -2.18 -20.90
N GLY A 101 14.08 -2.59 -20.27
CA GLY A 101 15.42 -2.15 -20.62
C GLY A 101 15.83 -0.80 -20.02
N TYR A 102 14.92 -0.11 -19.32
CA TYR A 102 15.27 1.05 -18.51
C TYR A 102 15.68 0.62 -17.09
N HIS A 103 16.57 1.40 -16.49
CA HIS A 103 16.98 1.25 -15.10
C HIS A 103 16.53 2.48 -14.32
N LEU A 104 15.88 2.26 -13.17
CA LEU A 104 15.53 3.31 -12.22
C LEU A 104 16.52 3.27 -11.05
N VAL A 105 17.11 4.42 -10.72
CA VAL A 105 17.95 4.57 -9.53
C VAL A 105 17.30 5.60 -8.61
N VAL A 106 16.94 5.18 -7.40
CA VAL A 106 16.36 6.05 -6.39
C VAL A 106 17.47 6.55 -5.45
N VAL A 107 17.67 7.86 -5.41
CA VAL A 107 18.64 8.50 -4.51
C VAL A 107 17.88 9.32 -3.46
N LYS A 108 17.78 8.80 -2.24
CA LYS A 108 17.18 9.51 -1.11
C LYS A 108 18.28 9.99 -0.16
N ARG A 109 18.36 11.31 0.02
CA ARG A 109 19.22 11.88 1.07
C ARG A 109 18.56 11.72 2.43
N ASN A 110 19.31 11.30 3.45
CA ASN A 110 18.79 11.05 4.79
C ASN A 110 18.44 12.32 5.57
N ASP A 111 18.97 13.47 5.16
CA ASP A 111 18.82 14.77 5.84
C ASP A 111 17.63 15.62 5.32
N ILE A 112 16.96 15.18 4.25
CA ILE A 112 15.84 15.89 3.64
C ILE A 112 14.57 15.07 3.82
N ALA A 113 13.61 15.58 4.57
CA ALA A 113 12.26 15.04 4.63
C ALA A 113 11.31 16.06 4.01
N VAL A 114 10.46 15.62 3.07
CA VAL A 114 9.40 16.45 2.51
C VAL A 114 8.09 15.82 2.96
N SER A 115 7.25 16.58 3.67
CA SER A 115 5.93 16.08 4.02
C SER A 115 5.01 16.17 2.81
N THR A 116 4.08 15.21 2.67
CA THR A 116 3.11 15.19 1.55
C THR A 116 2.28 16.48 1.46
N LYS A 117 2.16 17.22 2.56
CA LYS A 117 1.41 18.49 2.62
C LYS A 117 2.23 19.69 2.11
N GLU A 118 3.56 19.60 2.13
CA GLU A 118 4.49 20.70 1.80
C GLU A 118 5.09 20.58 0.39
N ALA A 119 4.85 19.46 -0.30
CA ALA A 119 5.20 19.23 -1.70
C ALA A 119 4.13 19.83 -2.64
#